data_AF-A0A2N6BBT5-F1
#
_entry.id   AF-A0A2N6BBT5-F1
#
_cell.length_a   1.000
_cell.length_b   1.000
_cell.length_c   1.000
_cell.angle_alpha   90.00
_cell.angle_beta   90.00
_cell.angle_gamma   90.00
#
_symmetry.space_group_name_H-M   'P 1'
#
loop_
_entity.id
_entity.type
_entity.pdbx_description
1 polymer ?
#
loop_
_entity_poly.entity_id
_entity_poly.type
_entity_poly.pdbx_seq_one_letter_code
_entity_poly.pdbx_strand_id
1 'polypeptide(L)'
;MSKPAGVELRRWFTYLVILLIFVNIAAVGISVVINRAVQGVVADYQPFAIKAGEIEQDITSVQGYMYRYLYTGAGAKNPDLADKQLDKILADMDKVLTKINEVKGIAPGQNEEQALSEIGTRAEQYRNAIEGLSYAFGDTVNFNLLKELLNEANKSGEQVMDSAANLAKEATAEILSRNSRVAWLTSFAMYLFIGVMLASVVVLLALKHWWKLFQDVMLGI
;
A
#
# COMPACT_ATOMS: atom_id res chain seq x y z
N MET A 1 -3.46 52.39 -42.14
CA MET A 1 -2.59 51.47 -42.90
C MET A 1 -2.76 50.08 -42.32
N SER A 2 -3.61 49.26 -42.94
CA SER A 2 -3.77 47.84 -42.60
C SER A 2 -2.47 47.10 -42.88
N LYS A 3 -1.91 46.43 -41.86
CA LYS A 3 -0.73 45.57 -42.05
C LYS A 3 -1.09 44.49 -43.08
N PRO A 4 -0.16 44.11 -43.97
CA PRO A 4 -0.46 43.15 -45.04
C PRO A 4 -0.97 41.85 -44.43
N ALA A 5 -2.15 41.40 -44.87
CA ALA A 5 -2.90 40.29 -44.29
C ALA A 5 -2.07 39.00 -44.09
N GLY A 6 -1.03 38.79 -44.90
CA GLY A 6 -0.10 37.66 -44.77
C GLY A 6 0.78 37.67 -43.51
N VAL A 7 1.10 38.84 -42.93
CA VAL A 7 1.91 38.94 -41.69
C VAL A 7 1.09 38.56 -40.46
N GLU A 8 -0.20 38.88 -40.46
CA GLU A 8 -1.13 38.50 -39.38
C GLU A 8 -1.48 37.01 -39.43
N LEU A 9 -1.69 36.45 -40.64
CA LEU A 9 -1.88 35.02 -40.86
C LEU A 9 -0.70 34.17 -40.37
N ARG A 10 0.53 34.60 -40.68
CA ARG A 10 1.75 33.90 -40.22
C ARG A 10 1.89 33.94 -38.70
N ARG A 11 1.50 35.04 -38.04
CA ARG A 11 1.52 35.14 -36.57
C ARG A 11 0.50 34.21 -35.91
N TRP A 12 -0.73 34.19 -36.40
CA TRP A 12 -1.77 33.30 -35.87
C TRP A 12 -1.41 31.83 -36.06
N PHE A 13 -0.89 31.45 -37.23
CA PHE A 13 -0.39 30.10 -37.46
C PHE A 13 0.70 29.70 -36.47
N THR A 14 1.69 30.57 -36.24
CA THR A 14 2.76 30.33 -35.26
C THR A 14 2.22 30.17 -33.84
N TYR A 15 1.26 31.00 -33.41
CA TYR A 15 0.64 30.85 -32.09
C TYR A 15 -0.10 29.53 -31.93
N LEU A 16 -0.81 29.09 -32.98
CA LEU A 16 -1.52 27.81 -32.97
C LEU A 16 -0.56 26.62 -32.92
N VAL A 17 0.55 26.67 -33.66
CA VAL A 17 1.58 25.62 -33.62
C VAL A 17 2.26 25.56 -32.25
N ILE A 18 2.62 26.71 -31.67
CA ILE A 18 3.22 26.77 -30.32
C ILE A 18 2.24 26.23 -29.26
N LEU A 19 0.95 26.61 -29.35
CA LEU A 19 -0.08 26.09 -28.47
C LEU A 19 -0.15 24.56 -28.56
N LEU A 20 -0.16 24.01 -29.78
CA LEU A 20 -0.21 22.56 -30.03
C LEU A 20 1.02 21.84 -29.45
N ILE A 21 2.22 22.40 -29.62
CA ILE A 21 3.46 21.85 -29.04
C ILE A 21 3.40 21.85 -27.51
N PHE A 22 3.05 22.99 -26.91
CA PHE A 22 3.00 23.13 -25.44
C PHE A 22 2.03 22.14 -24.81
N VAL A 23 0.87 22.00 -25.42
CA VAL A 23 -0.19 21.07 -25.06
C VAL A 23 0.28 19.60 -25.10
N ASN A 24 1.01 19.19 -26.14
CA ASN A 24 1.53 17.83 -26.25
C ASN A 24 2.59 17.55 -25.17
N ILE A 25 3.48 18.51 -24.92
CA ILE A 25 4.49 18.41 -23.85
C ILE A 25 3.82 18.26 -22.49
N ALA A 26 2.77 19.06 -22.21
CA ALA A 26 2.01 18.98 -20.97
C ALA A 26 1.32 17.61 -20.81
N ALA A 27 0.72 17.07 -21.86
CA ALA A 27 0.08 15.75 -21.83
C ALA A 27 1.07 14.61 -21.53
N VAL A 28 2.26 14.64 -22.16
CA VAL A 28 3.33 13.66 -21.88
C VAL A 28 3.85 13.81 -20.46
N GLY A 29 4.09 15.04 -20.00
CA GLY A 29 4.54 15.32 -18.64
C GLY A 29 3.59 14.78 -17.58
N ILE A 30 2.29 15.02 -17.74
CA ILE A 30 1.26 14.51 -16.83
C ILE A 30 1.20 12.97 -16.86
N SER A 31 1.31 12.36 -18.05
CA SER A 31 1.31 10.90 -18.20
C SER A 31 2.49 10.24 -17.47
N VAL A 32 3.68 10.86 -17.51
CA VAL A 32 4.86 10.38 -16.77
C VAL A 32 4.65 10.48 -15.25
N VAL A 33 4.06 11.58 -14.77
CA VAL A 33 3.76 11.78 -13.34
C VAL A 33 2.75 10.74 -12.84
N ILE A 34 1.68 10.48 -13.60
CA ILE A 34 0.69 9.44 -13.27
C ILE A 34 1.34 8.07 -13.23
N ASN A 35 2.14 7.70 -14.24
CA ASN A 35 2.76 6.38 -14.29
C ASN A 35 3.70 6.14 -13.10
N ARG A 36 4.51 7.15 -12.73
CA ARG A 36 5.37 7.07 -11.53
C ARG A 36 4.57 6.97 -10.23
N ALA A 37 3.46 7.71 -10.12
CA ALA A 37 2.61 7.68 -8.93
C ALA A 37 1.87 6.33 -8.77
N VAL A 38 1.42 5.71 -9.86
CA VAL A 38 0.77 4.38 -9.85
C VAL A 38 1.78 3.29 -9.49
N GLN A 39 2.93 3.28 -10.16
CA GLN A 39 3.91 2.20 -10.00
C GLN A 39 4.51 2.17 -8.59
N GLY A 40 4.83 3.32 -7.99
CA GLY A 40 5.39 3.36 -6.63
C GLY A 40 4.42 2.90 -5.55
N VAL A 41 3.11 3.14 -5.70
CA VAL A 41 2.13 2.85 -4.65
C VAL A 41 1.76 1.38 -4.60
N VAL A 42 1.52 0.79 -5.77
CA VAL A 42 1.16 -0.63 -5.88
C VAL A 42 2.38 -1.51 -5.59
N ALA A 43 3.59 -1.09 -6.01
CA ALA A 43 4.79 -1.90 -5.81
C ALA A 43 5.25 -1.93 -4.33
N ASP A 44 5.13 -0.81 -3.60
CA ASP A 44 5.76 -0.71 -2.28
C ASP A 44 4.77 -1.01 -1.13
N TYR A 45 3.53 -0.49 -1.19
CA TYR A 45 2.58 -0.61 -0.07
C TYR A 45 1.73 -1.88 -0.09
N GLN A 46 1.40 -2.41 -1.28
CA GLN A 46 0.58 -3.61 -1.40
C GLN A 46 1.24 -4.88 -0.81
N PRO A 47 2.52 -5.20 -1.10
CA PRO A 47 3.15 -6.36 -0.47
C PRO A 47 3.28 -6.19 1.05
N PHE A 48 3.55 -4.97 1.51
CA PHE A 48 3.61 -4.65 2.94
C PHE A 48 2.27 -4.90 3.64
N ALA A 49 1.16 -4.37 3.10
CA ALA A 49 -0.18 -4.50 3.69
C ALA A 49 -0.61 -5.98 3.83
N ILE A 50 -0.35 -6.78 2.79
CA ILE A 50 -0.65 -8.22 2.78
C ILE A 50 0.17 -8.92 3.87
N LYS A 51 1.49 -8.67 3.90
CA LYS A 51 2.39 -9.33 4.83
C LYS A 51 2.15 -8.92 6.30
N ALA A 52 1.77 -7.67 6.54
CA ALA A 52 1.34 -7.21 7.86
C ALA A 52 0.06 -7.92 8.33
N GLY A 53 -0.92 -8.10 7.44
CA GLY A 53 -2.15 -8.86 7.75
C GLY A 53 -1.91 -10.35 8.00
N GLU A 54 -0.91 -10.95 7.34
CA GLU A 54 -0.52 -12.34 7.63
C GLU A 54 0.01 -12.51 9.06
N ILE A 55 0.69 -11.51 9.65
CA ILE A 55 1.20 -11.57 11.03
C ILE A 55 0.05 -11.70 12.04
N GLU A 56 -1.04 -10.94 11.85
CA GLU A 56 -2.24 -11.03 12.69
C GLU A 56 -2.84 -12.44 12.65
N GLN A 57 -2.98 -13.02 11.45
CA GLN A 57 -3.53 -14.36 11.26
C GLN A 57 -2.65 -15.42 11.92
N ASP A 58 -1.34 -15.32 11.76
CA ASP A 58 -0.39 -16.28 12.33
C ASP A 58 -0.41 -16.23 13.87
N ILE A 59 -0.47 -15.04 14.47
CA ILE A 59 -0.58 -14.88 15.95
C ILE A 59 -1.92 -15.41 16.47
N THR A 60 -3.01 -15.16 15.76
CA THR A 60 -4.33 -15.72 16.11
C THR A 60 -4.27 -17.25 16.12
N SER A 61 -3.59 -17.85 15.13
CA SER A 61 -3.37 -19.31 15.08
C SER A 61 -2.54 -19.80 16.26
N VAL A 62 -1.46 -19.09 16.63
CA VAL A 62 -0.64 -19.42 17.81
C VAL A 62 -1.46 -19.38 19.09
N GLN A 63 -2.28 -18.33 19.30
CA GLN A 63 -3.18 -18.25 20.45
C GLN A 63 -4.14 -19.44 20.49
N GLY A 64 -4.72 -19.82 19.34
CA GLY A 64 -5.56 -21.02 19.23
C GLY A 64 -4.83 -22.31 19.64
N TYR A 65 -3.58 -22.48 19.22
CA TYR A 65 -2.76 -23.63 19.62
C TYR A 65 -2.39 -23.60 21.10
N MET A 66 -2.09 -22.43 21.66
CA MET A 66 -1.81 -22.25 23.09
C MET A 66 -3.01 -22.66 23.95
N TYR A 67 -4.23 -22.21 23.61
CA TYR A 67 -5.43 -22.65 24.32
C TYR A 67 -5.68 -24.15 24.19
N ARG A 68 -5.40 -24.72 23.02
CA ARG A 68 -5.47 -26.17 22.82
C ARG A 68 -4.45 -26.93 23.66
N TYR A 69 -3.24 -26.41 23.81
CA TYR A 69 -2.20 -26.97 24.68
C TYR A 69 -2.65 -27.01 26.14
N LEU A 70 -3.22 -25.91 26.64
CA LEU A 70 -3.74 -25.84 28.00
C LEU A 70 -4.90 -26.82 28.23
N TYR A 71 -5.77 -26.98 27.22
CA TYR A 71 -6.93 -27.87 27.32
C TYR A 71 -6.58 -29.36 27.16
N THR A 72 -5.65 -29.71 26.26
CA THR A 72 -5.40 -31.12 25.85
C THR A 72 -4.05 -31.70 26.28
N GLY A 73 -3.01 -30.87 26.44
CA GLY A 73 -1.66 -31.31 26.77
C GLY A 73 -1.40 -31.18 28.27
N ALA A 74 -1.26 -29.93 28.72
CA ALA A 74 -0.87 -29.60 30.08
C ALA A 74 -1.99 -29.81 31.11
N GLY A 75 -3.25 -29.54 30.74
CA GLY A 75 -4.41 -29.75 31.61
C GLY A 75 -4.90 -31.19 31.74
N ALA A 76 -4.44 -32.11 30.87
CA ALA A 76 -5.05 -33.45 30.70
C ALA A 76 -4.14 -34.67 30.98
N LYS A 77 -2.96 -34.47 31.60
CA LYS A 77 -2.06 -35.51 32.17
C LYS A 77 -1.16 -36.28 31.18
N ASN A 78 -0.82 -35.75 30.01
CA ASN A 78 0.19 -36.37 29.12
C ASN A 78 1.38 -35.43 28.86
N PRO A 79 2.47 -35.54 29.64
CA PRO A 79 3.64 -34.65 29.53
C PRO A 79 4.32 -34.75 28.16
N ASP A 80 4.50 -35.95 27.60
CA ASP A 80 5.13 -36.12 26.27
C ASP A 80 4.33 -35.45 25.14
N LEU A 81 3.01 -35.42 25.26
CA LEU A 81 2.13 -34.71 24.31
C LEU A 81 2.17 -33.20 24.53
N ALA A 82 2.23 -32.76 25.80
CA ALA A 82 2.32 -31.36 26.16
C ALA A 82 3.61 -30.74 25.61
N ASP A 83 4.76 -31.40 25.79
CA ASP A 83 6.05 -30.92 25.31
C ASP A 83 6.06 -30.79 23.78
N LYS A 84 5.60 -31.82 23.06
CA LYS A 84 5.50 -31.76 21.59
C LYS A 84 4.57 -30.65 21.08
N GLN A 85 3.48 -30.38 21.79
CA GLN A 85 2.57 -29.30 21.43
C GLN A 85 3.20 -27.94 21.70
N LEU A 86 3.88 -27.78 22.84
CA LEU A 86 4.57 -26.55 23.20
C LEU A 86 5.71 -26.24 22.23
N ASP A 87 6.56 -27.23 21.90
CA ASP A 87 7.62 -27.10 20.90
C ASP A 87 7.07 -26.63 19.55
N LYS A 88 5.92 -27.18 19.14
CA LYS A 88 5.26 -26.75 17.91
C LYS A 88 4.78 -25.31 17.98
N ILE A 89 4.17 -24.90 19.10
CA ILE A 89 3.71 -23.53 19.32
C ILE A 89 4.90 -22.56 19.27
N LEU A 90 6.02 -22.90 19.92
CA LEU A 90 7.24 -22.10 19.92
C LEU A 90 7.85 -22.00 18.51
N ALA A 91 7.92 -23.11 17.77
CA ALA A 91 8.39 -23.10 16.39
C ALA A 91 7.49 -22.25 15.47
N ASP A 92 6.18 -22.22 15.71
CA ASP A 92 5.27 -21.35 14.95
C ASP A 92 5.45 -19.87 15.36
N MET A 93 5.75 -19.57 16.63
CA MET A 93 6.14 -18.21 17.05
C MET A 93 7.47 -17.75 16.44
N ASP A 94 8.47 -18.62 16.33
CA ASP A 94 9.75 -18.30 15.69
C ASP A 94 9.57 -17.94 14.21
N LYS A 95 8.61 -18.59 13.54
CA LYS A 95 8.22 -18.21 12.17
C LYS A 95 7.57 -16.84 12.12
N VAL A 96 6.73 -16.49 13.10
CA VAL A 96 6.12 -15.15 13.18
C VAL A 96 7.20 -14.09 13.37
N LEU A 97 8.16 -14.31 14.27
CA LEU A 97 9.28 -13.40 14.49
C LEU A 97 10.14 -13.23 13.23
N THR A 98 10.40 -14.34 12.53
CA THR A 98 11.09 -14.31 11.23
C THR A 98 10.29 -13.48 10.21
N LYS A 99 8.99 -13.71 10.10
CA LYS A 99 8.10 -12.96 9.21
C LYS A 99 8.11 -11.47 9.55
N ILE A 100 7.99 -11.08 10.82
CA ILE A 100 8.07 -9.67 11.24
C ILE A 100 9.36 -9.01 10.72
N ASN A 101 10.50 -9.69 10.84
CA ASN A 101 11.78 -9.20 10.32
C ASN A 101 11.81 -9.11 8.79
N GLU A 102 11.20 -10.06 8.08
CA GLU A 102 11.05 -10.00 6.63
C GLU A 102 10.16 -8.83 6.18
N VAL A 103 9.01 -8.62 6.86
CA VAL A 103 8.12 -7.49 6.58
C VAL A 103 8.83 -6.15 6.83
N LYS A 104 9.68 -6.10 7.85
CA LYS A 104 10.50 -4.93 8.15
C LYS A 104 11.41 -4.55 6.98
N GLY A 105 11.97 -5.54 6.28
CA GLY A 105 12.82 -5.33 5.10
C GLY A 105 12.09 -4.76 3.88
N ILE A 106 10.76 -4.81 3.86
CA ILE A 106 9.91 -4.25 2.79
C ILE A 106 9.03 -3.09 3.30
N ALA A 107 9.35 -2.52 4.46
CA ALA A 107 8.60 -1.40 5.01
C ALA A 107 8.73 -0.16 4.11
N PRO A 108 7.63 0.55 3.79
CA PRO A 108 7.66 1.69 2.88
C PRO A 108 8.24 2.97 3.53
N GLY A 109 8.54 2.95 4.83
CA GLY A 109 9.02 4.10 5.59
C GLY A 109 9.54 3.74 6.99
N GLN A 110 10.18 4.73 7.64
CA GLN A 110 10.77 4.57 8.98
C GLN A 110 9.73 4.38 10.08
N ASN A 111 8.53 4.93 9.92
CA ASN A 111 7.46 4.81 10.92
C ASN A 111 6.93 3.37 10.96
N GLU A 112 6.69 2.78 9.79
CA GLU A 112 6.26 1.40 9.63
C GLU A 112 7.34 0.43 10.12
N GLU A 113 8.61 0.74 9.85
CA GLU A 113 9.75 0.00 10.36
C GLU A 113 9.82 0.00 11.89
N GLN A 114 9.62 1.17 12.51
CA GLN A 114 9.59 1.32 13.96
C GLN A 114 8.41 0.55 14.57
N ALA A 115 7.21 0.68 14.00
CA ALA A 115 6.03 -0.04 14.46
C ALA A 115 6.23 -1.56 14.38
N LEU A 116 6.85 -2.08 13.32
CA LEU A 116 7.22 -3.50 13.23
C LEU A 116 8.27 -3.91 14.27
N SER A 117 9.20 -3.03 14.63
CA SER A 117 10.17 -3.28 15.70
C SER A 117 9.50 -3.40 17.08
N GLU A 118 8.48 -2.57 17.33
CA GLU A 118 7.66 -2.65 18.54
C GLU A 118 6.82 -3.94 18.55
N ILE A 119 6.22 -4.30 17.42
CA ILE A 119 5.50 -5.57 17.24
C ILE A 119 6.44 -6.76 17.49
N GLY A 120 7.64 -6.75 16.93
CA GLY A 120 8.66 -7.78 17.15
C GLY A 120 9.00 -7.94 18.64
N THR A 121 9.18 -6.82 19.34
CA THR A 121 9.45 -6.84 20.79
C THR A 121 8.30 -7.48 21.59
N ARG A 122 7.04 -7.19 21.22
CA ARG A 122 5.86 -7.77 21.88
C ARG A 122 5.66 -9.25 21.50
N ALA A 123 5.98 -9.62 20.26
CA ALA A 123 5.97 -11.01 19.82
C ALA A 123 7.03 -11.83 20.57
N GLU A 124 8.20 -11.25 20.87
CA GLU A 124 9.23 -11.88 21.70
C GLU A 124 8.74 -12.07 23.14
N GLN A 125 8.10 -11.05 23.72
CA GLN A 125 7.46 -11.16 25.05
C GLN A 125 6.40 -12.27 25.06
N TYR A 126 5.59 -12.36 24.00
CA TYR A 126 4.59 -13.42 23.87
C TYR A 126 5.25 -14.81 23.81
N ARG A 127 6.28 -14.97 22.98
CA ARG A 127 7.06 -16.21 22.87
C ARG A 127 7.63 -16.63 24.23
N ASN A 128 8.23 -15.69 24.97
CA ASN A 128 8.81 -15.94 26.29
C ASN A 128 7.74 -16.36 27.31
N ALA A 129 6.54 -15.75 27.27
CA ALA A 129 5.44 -16.14 28.13
C ALA A 129 4.93 -17.56 27.82
N ILE A 130 4.88 -17.94 26.53
CA ILE A 130 4.54 -19.31 26.10
C ILE A 130 5.59 -20.31 26.58
N GLU A 131 6.88 -20.03 26.36
CA GLU A 131 7.99 -20.88 26.83
C GLU A 131 7.91 -21.08 28.35
N GLY A 132 7.55 -19.99 29.04
CA GLY A 132 7.27 -19.93 30.47
C GLY A 132 6.23 -20.94 30.96
N LEU A 133 5.25 -21.30 30.11
CA LEU A 133 4.14 -22.18 30.50
C LEU A 133 4.62 -23.56 30.96
N SER A 134 5.69 -24.08 30.36
CA SER A 134 6.29 -25.37 30.76
C SER A 134 6.65 -25.41 32.25
N TYR A 135 7.21 -24.33 32.79
CA TYR A 135 7.62 -24.23 34.20
C TYR A 135 6.43 -24.19 35.16
N ALA A 136 5.25 -23.82 34.69
CA ALA A 136 4.04 -23.84 35.50
C ALA A 136 3.46 -25.26 35.70
N PHE A 137 3.90 -26.24 34.89
CA PHE A 137 3.37 -27.62 34.85
C PHE A 137 4.39 -28.70 35.28
N GLY A 138 5.34 -28.37 36.17
CA GLY A 138 6.26 -29.36 36.77
C GLY A 138 5.57 -30.40 37.67
N ASP A 139 6.22 -30.88 38.73
CA ASP A 139 5.66 -31.93 39.62
C ASP A 139 4.30 -31.56 40.26
N THR A 140 4.05 -30.25 40.44
CA THR A 140 2.75 -29.69 40.85
C THR A 140 2.46 -28.44 40.03
N VAL A 141 1.19 -28.25 39.67
CA VAL A 141 0.78 -27.08 38.89
C VAL A 141 0.85 -25.83 39.75
N ASN A 142 1.69 -24.87 39.36
CA ASN A 142 1.72 -23.56 39.99
C ASN A 142 0.68 -22.64 39.34
N PHE A 143 -0.54 -22.68 39.88
CA PHE A 143 -1.67 -21.91 39.34
C PHE A 143 -1.46 -20.39 39.33
N ASN A 144 -0.66 -19.86 40.27
CA ASN A 144 -0.36 -18.42 40.30
C ASN A 144 0.54 -18.04 39.13
N LEU A 145 1.62 -18.80 38.93
CA LEU A 145 2.54 -18.60 37.81
C LEU A 145 1.83 -18.84 36.46
N LEU A 146 1.02 -19.89 36.36
CA LEU A 146 0.22 -20.17 35.17
C LEU A 146 -0.69 -19.01 34.80
N LYS A 147 -1.39 -18.44 35.79
CA LYS A 147 -2.30 -17.31 35.57
C LYS A 147 -1.55 -16.05 35.14
N GLU A 148 -0.38 -15.79 35.73
CA GLU A 148 0.47 -14.67 35.37
C GLU A 148 0.96 -14.78 33.92
N LEU A 149 1.55 -15.92 33.57
CA LEU A 149 2.04 -16.20 32.22
C LEU A 149 0.92 -16.17 31.19
N LEU A 150 -0.28 -16.67 31.51
CA LEU A 150 -1.43 -16.59 30.60
C LEU A 150 -1.92 -15.17 30.40
N ASN A 151 -1.96 -14.36 31.45
CA ASN A 151 -2.34 -12.96 31.31
C ASN A 151 -1.32 -12.19 30.48
N GLU A 152 -0.02 -12.44 30.68
CA GLU A 152 1.05 -11.85 29.90
C GLU A 152 0.99 -12.30 28.43
N ALA A 153 0.82 -13.60 28.21
CA ALA A 153 0.70 -14.18 26.89
C ALA A 153 -0.50 -13.63 26.12
N ASN A 154 -1.68 -13.56 26.74
CA ASN A 154 -2.88 -12.99 26.14
C ASN A 154 -2.68 -11.51 25.82
N LYS A 155 -2.18 -10.73 26.77
CA LYS A 155 -1.96 -9.29 26.59
C LYS A 155 -0.97 -9.01 25.46
N SER A 156 0.18 -9.69 25.46
CA SER A 156 1.21 -9.50 24.43
C SER A 156 0.72 -9.98 23.06
N GLY A 157 0.02 -11.12 23.00
CA GLY A 157 -0.58 -11.63 21.77
C GLY A 157 -1.65 -10.70 21.17
N GLU A 158 -2.60 -10.23 21.99
CA GLU A 158 -3.61 -9.24 21.56
C GLU A 158 -2.97 -7.95 21.06
N GLN A 159 -1.95 -7.45 21.77
CA GLN A 159 -1.24 -6.25 21.37
C GLN A 159 -0.47 -6.40 20.06
N VAL A 160 0.04 -7.59 19.75
CA VAL A 160 0.67 -7.90 18.46
C VAL A 160 -0.40 -7.93 17.36
N MET A 161 -1.53 -8.61 17.61
CA MET A 161 -2.64 -8.69 16.65
C MET A 161 -3.19 -7.31 16.30
N ASP A 162 -3.54 -6.51 17.30
CA ASP A 162 -4.10 -5.17 17.10
C ASP A 162 -3.13 -4.26 16.35
N SER A 163 -1.84 -4.28 16.72
CA SER A 163 -0.83 -3.46 16.04
C SER A 163 -0.61 -3.91 14.58
N ALA A 164 -0.54 -5.23 14.33
CA ALA A 164 -0.39 -5.75 12.97
C ALA A 164 -1.63 -5.45 12.09
N ALA A 165 -2.84 -5.61 12.64
CA ALA A 165 -4.08 -5.28 11.98
C ALA A 165 -4.18 -3.78 11.66
N ASN A 166 -3.76 -2.93 12.59
CA ASN A 166 -3.73 -1.48 12.38
C ASN A 166 -2.72 -1.09 11.30
N LEU A 167 -1.52 -1.68 11.28
CA LEU A 167 -0.55 -1.45 10.20
C LEU A 167 -1.10 -1.88 8.83
N ALA A 168 -1.76 -3.04 8.74
CA ALA A 168 -2.37 -3.49 7.50
C ALA A 168 -3.49 -2.54 7.03
N LYS A 169 -4.31 -2.04 7.96
CA LYS A 169 -5.37 -1.06 7.68
C LYS A 169 -4.80 0.29 7.25
N GLU A 170 -3.78 0.79 7.92
CA GLU A 170 -3.11 2.06 7.59
C GLU A 170 -2.46 1.98 6.21
N ALA A 171 -1.74 0.89 5.92
CA ALA A 171 -1.16 0.66 4.60
C ALA A 171 -2.25 0.57 3.52
N THR A 172 -3.37 -0.10 3.79
CA THR A 172 -4.52 -0.16 2.87
C THR A 172 -5.16 1.22 2.66
N ALA A 173 -5.31 2.00 3.73
CA ALA A 173 -5.83 3.35 3.67
C ALA A 173 -4.93 4.27 2.85
N GLU A 174 -3.60 4.12 2.95
CA GLU A 174 -2.64 4.87 2.15
C GLU A 174 -2.66 4.45 0.67
N ILE A 175 -2.84 3.15 0.38
CA ILE A 175 -3.09 2.68 -1.00
C ILE A 175 -4.35 3.35 -1.57
N LEU A 176 -5.45 3.36 -0.81
CA LEU A 176 -6.71 3.97 -1.25
C LEU A 176 -6.59 5.49 -1.40
N SER A 177 -5.93 6.17 -0.46
CA SER A 177 -5.71 7.63 -0.49
C SER A 177 -4.92 8.01 -1.73
N ARG A 178 -3.87 7.26 -2.06
CA ARG A 178 -3.03 7.51 -3.23
C ARG A 178 -3.68 7.09 -4.54
N ASN A 179 -4.42 5.97 -4.57
CA ASN A 179 -5.22 5.59 -5.73
C ASN A 179 -6.27 6.65 -6.07
N SER A 180 -6.90 7.27 -5.05
CA SER A 180 -7.84 8.37 -5.29
C SER A 180 -7.17 9.61 -5.89
N ARG A 181 -5.95 9.96 -5.42
CA ARG A 181 -5.15 11.07 -5.97
C ARG A 181 -4.72 10.78 -7.40
N VAL A 182 -4.28 9.56 -7.69
CA VAL A 182 -3.96 9.10 -9.04
C VAL A 182 -5.18 9.19 -9.94
N ALA A 183 -6.33 8.65 -9.52
CA ALA A 183 -7.56 8.67 -10.31
C ALA A 183 -8.00 10.11 -10.63
N TRP A 184 -7.82 11.04 -9.68
CA TRP A 184 -8.03 12.46 -9.92
C TRP A 184 -7.06 13.04 -10.95
N LEU A 185 -5.75 12.74 -10.83
CA LEU A 185 -4.74 13.16 -11.81
C LEU A 185 -5.02 12.60 -13.21
N THR A 186 -5.41 11.33 -13.32
CA THR A 186 -5.79 10.69 -14.59
C THR A 186 -7.04 11.33 -15.18
N SER A 187 -8.06 11.61 -14.36
CA SER A 187 -9.27 12.31 -14.81
C SER A 187 -8.94 13.71 -15.31
N PHE A 188 -8.11 14.46 -14.58
CA PHE A 188 -7.63 15.77 -15.00
C PHE A 188 -6.86 15.70 -16.32
N ALA A 189 -5.95 14.73 -16.48
CA ALA A 189 -5.22 14.51 -17.71
C ALA A 189 -6.14 14.21 -18.90
N MET A 190 -7.19 13.40 -18.67
CA MET A 190 -8.20 13.08 -19.67
C MET A 190 -8.99 14.32 -20.10
N TYR A 191 -9.44 15.14 -19.15
CA TYR A 191 -10.12 16.41 -19.48
C TYR A 191 -9.21 17.37 -20.24
N LEU A 192 -7.93 17.45 -19.86
CA LEU A 192 -6.94 18.25 -20.57
C LEU A 192 -6.76 17.73 -22.00
N PHE A 193 -6.63 16.42 -22.20
CA PHE A 193 -6.55 15.80 -23.53
C PHE A 193 -7.80 16.06 -24.39
N ILE A 194 -9.00 15.95 -23.81
CA ILE A 194 -10.26 16.25 -24.51
C ILE A 194 -10.28 17.72 -24.93
N GLY A 195 -9.93 18.65 -24.02
CA GLY A 195 -9.86 20.08 -24.33
C GLY A 195 -8.87 20.38 -25.47
N VAL A 196 -7.76 19.67 -25.48
CA VAL A 196 -6.71 19.76 -26.50
C VAL A 196 -7.17 19.24 -27.87
N MET A 197 -7.85 18.10 -27.88
CA MET A 197 -8.45 17.53 -29.09
C MET A 197 -9.49 18.49 -29.67
N LEU A 198 -10.35 19.05 -28.83
CA LEU A 198 -11.34 20.04 -29.23
C LEU A 198 -10.68 21.30 -29.79
N ALA A 199 -9.64 21.83 -29.13
CA ALA A 199 -8.88 22.96 -29.62
C ALA A 199 -8.22 22.68 -30.99
N SER A 200 -7.68 21.47 -31.18
CA SER A 200 -7.09 21.04 -32.45
C SER A 200 -8.13 20.95 -33.57
N VAL A 201 -9.34 20.45 -33.28
CA VAL A 201 -10.46 20.44 -34.22
C VAL A 201 -10.87 21.87 -34.60
N VAL A 202 -10.97 22.79 -33.63
CA VAL A 202 -11.27 24.20 -33.89
C VAL A 202 -10.21 24.85 -34.77
N VAL A 203 -8.92 24.57 -34.53
CA VAL A 203 -7.82 25.04 -35.38
C VAL A 203 -7.93 24.52 -36.81
N LEU A 204 -8.22 23.23 -36.98
CA LEU A 204 -8.43 22.64 -38.31
C LEU A 204 -9.62 23.27 -39.03
N LEU A 205 -10.72 23.52 -38.34
CA LEU A 205 -11.90 24.20 -38.90
C LEU A 205 -11.59 25.66 -39.28
N ALA A 206 -10.86 26.37 -38.43
CA ALA A 206 -10.43 27.75 -38.71
C ALA A 206 -9.49 27.80 -39.93
N LEU A 207 -8.52 26.89 -40.02
CA LEU A 207 -7.63 26.76 -41.18
C LEU A 207 -8.41 26.41 -42.45
N LYS A 208 -9.39 25.51 -42.38
CA LYS A 208 -10.26 25.18 -43.52
C LYS A 208 -11.09 26.38 -43.97
N HIS A 209 -11.67 27.13 -43.03
CA HIS A 209 -12.45 28.33 -43.34
C HIS A 209 -11.58 29.42 -43.96
N TRP A 210 -10.38 29.66 -43.42
CA TRP A 210 -9.41 30.61 -43.96
C TRP A 210 -8.87 30.19 -45.32
N TRP A 211 -8.63 28.90 -45.54
CA TRP A 211 -8.23 28.38 -46.85
C TRP A 211 -9.31 28.63 -47.90
N LYS A 212 -10.58 28.39 -47.55
CA LYS A 212 -11.70 28.69 -48.44
C LYS A 212 -11.78 30.18 -48.79
N LEU A 213 -11.71 31.06 -47.79
CA LEU A 213 -11.65 32.51 -48.01
C LEU A 213 -10.48 32.94 -48.90
N PHE A 214 -9.33 32.30 -48.75
CA PHE A 214 -8.18 32.55 -49.61
C PHE A 214 -8.42 32.11 -51.06
N GLN A 215 -9.02 30.93 -51.27
CA GLN A 215 -9.43 30.47 -52.61
C GLN A 215 -10.42 31.44 -53.25
N ASP A 216 -11.47 31.81 -52.52
CA ASP A 216 -12.53 32.70 -52.99
C ASP A 216 -11.98 34.10 -53.36
N VAL A 217 -11.05 34.65 -52.56
CA VAL A 217 -10.56 36.05 -52.73
C VAL A 217 -9.34 36.17 -53.65
N MET A 218 -8.38 35.24 -53.59
CA MET A 218 -7.11 35.34 -54.33
C MET A 218 -7.10 34.52 -55.62
N LEU A 219 -7.82 33.40 -55.67
CA LEU A 219 -7.84 32.52 -56.85
C LEU A 219 -9.11 32.71 -57.69
N GLY A 220 -10.16 33.29 -57.13
CA GLY A 220 -11.41 33.56 -57.86
C GLY A 220 -12.15 32.30 -58.29
N ILE A 221 -12.01 31.21 -57.52
CA ILE A 221 -12.66 29.91 -57.71
C ILE A 221 -13.44 29.58 -56.45
#